data_AF-A0A2L0AW80-F1
#
_entry.id   AF-A0A2L0AW80-F1
#
_cell.length_a   1.000
_cell.length_b   1.000
_cell.length_c   1.000
_cell.angle_alpha   90.00
_cell.angle_beta   90.00
_cell.angle_gamma   90.00
#
_symmetry.space_group_name_H-M   'P 1'
#
loop_
_entity.id
_entity.type
_entity.pdbx_description
1 polymer ?
#
loop_
_entity_poly.entity_id
_entity_poly.type
_entity_poly.pdbx_seq_one_letter_code
_entity_poly.pdbx_strand_id
1 'polypeptide(L)'
;LHYKATVIILVAFSLLVTSRQYIGDPIDCIVDDIPLNIMDTYCWIYSTFTIPNRLTGRVGQDIAQPGVASHVDGKDEVKYHKYYQWVCFALFFQAMLFYVPRYLWKSWEGGRIKMLVLDLNCPIVNEECKADRKKLLVDYFTTNLHMQNFYAFRFFICEFLNFVNVVGQIFFMDFFLDGEFSTYGSDVLKFTELEPEEREDPMARVFPKVTKCTFHKYGPSGSVQKFDGLCVLPL
;
A
#
# COMPACT_ATOMS: atom_id res chain seq x y z
N LEU A 1 -14.00 8.16 12.38
CA LEU A 1 -13.74 6.79 12.85
C LEU A 1 -12.78 6.07 11.92
N HIS A 2 -13.11 6.00 10.62
CA HIS A 2 -12.31 5.33 9.59
C HIS A 2 -10.83 5.73 9.56
N TYR A 3 -10.51 7.03 9.63
CA TYR A 3 -9.10 7.47 9.66
C TYR A 3 -8.28 6.80 10.78
N LYS A 4 -8.87 6.52 11.96
CA LYS A 4 -8.15 5.88 13.07
C LYS A 4 -7.80 4.44 12.71
N ALA A 5 -8.78 3.69 12.21
CA ALA A 5 -8.59 2.30 11.82
C ALA A 5 -7.61 2.20 10.65
N THR A 6 -7.81 2.99 9.58
CA THR A 6 -6.97 2.98 8.39
C THR A 6 -5.51 3.32 8.73
N VAL A 7 -5.25 4.39 9.51
CA VAL A 7 -3.89 4.75 9.90
C VAL A 7 -3.23 3.67 10.76
N ILE A 8 -3.95 3.10 11.74
CA ILE A 8 -3.40 2.03 12.59
C ILE A 8 -3.05 0.80 11.75
N ILE A 9 -3.94 0.40 10.83
CA ILE A 9 -3.74 -0.76 9.95
C ILE A 9 -2.53 -0.53 9.02
N LEU A 10 -2.45 0.63 8.37
CA LEU A 10 -1.34 0.96 7.46
C LEU A 10 0.01 1.01 8.20
N VAL A 11 0.05 1.60 9.39
CA VAL A 11 1.28 1.62 10.22
C VAL A 11 1.65 0.21 10.66
N ALA A 12 0.69 -0.61 11.10
CA ALA A 12 0.95 -1.99 11.50
C ALA A 12 1.53 -2.82 10.34
N PHE A 13 0.95 -2.72 9.14
CA PHE A 13 1.47 -3.41 7.96
C PHE A 13 2.82 -2.85 7.50
N SER A 14 3.02 -1.53 7.56
CA SER A 14 4.33 -0.92 7.25
C SER A 14 5.42 -1.46 8.18
N LEU A 15 5.14 -1.59 9.48
CA LEU A 15 6.08 -2.19 10.45
C LEU A 15 6.33 -3.67 10.18
N LEU A 16 5.28 -4.44 9.88
CA LEU A 16 5.39 -5.87 9.55
C LEU A 16 6.28 -6.06 8.32
N VAL A 17 6.00 -5.35 7.23
CA VAL A 17 6.77 -5.42 5.98
C VAL A 17 8.21 -4.98 6.22
N THR A 18 8.43 -3.87 6.95
CA THR A 18 9.78 -3.40 7.31
C THR A 18 10.56 -4.47 8.06
N SER A 19 9.92 -5.19 9.00
CA SER A 19 10.60 -6.24 9.75
C SER A 19 11.08 -7.38 8.85
N ARG A 20 10.28 -7.80 7.87
CA ARG A 20 10.68 -8.83 6.90
C ARG A 20 11.75 -8.36 5.93
N GLN A 21 11.67 -7.10 5.47
CA GLN A 21 12.57 -6.57 4.45
C GLN A 21 13.97 -6.21 4.97
N TYR A 22 14.07 -5.72 6.21
CA TYR A 22 15.33 -5.21 6.76
C TYR A 22 15.97 -6.11 7.81
N ILE A 23 15.16 -6.94 8.50
CA ILE A 23 15.64 -7.80 9.60
C ILE A 23 15.65 -9.27 9.16
N GLY A 24 14.69 -9.68 8.33
CA GLY A 24 14.63 -11.01 7.74
C GLY A 24 15.32 -11.10 6.38
N ASP A 25 15.19 -12.27 5.75
CA ASP A 25 15.66 -12.52 4.39
C ASP A 25 14.58 -12.05 3.38
N PRO A 26 14.85 -11.03 2.56
CA PRO A 26 13.86 -10.40 1.69
C PRO A 26 13.70 -11.10 0.33
N ILE A 27 14.54 -12.08 0.00
CA ILE A 27 14.52 -12.86 -1.23
C ILE A 27 15.40 -14.09 -1.07
N ASP A 28 14.99 -15.22 -1.62
CA ASP A 28 15.78 -16.45 -1.69
C ASP A 28 15.92 -16.90 -3.15
N CYS A 29 17.13 -16.92 -3.69
CA CYS A 29 17.39 -17.32 -5.07
C CYS A 29 18.03 -18.70 -5.17
N ILE A 30 17.76 -19.37 -6.28
CA ILE A 30 18.38 -20.63 -6.70
C ILE A 30 19.18 -20.33 -7.97
N VAL A 31 20.48 -20.54 -7.92
CA VAL A 31 21.40 -20.37 -9.04
C VAL A 31 22.60 -21.31 -8.88
N ASP A 32 23.10 -21.83 -9.99
CA ASP A 32 24.33 -22.63 -10.02
C ASP A 32 25.56 -21.71 -10.18
N ASP A 33 26.72 -22.15 -9.69
CA ASP A 33 28.05 -21.51 -9.84
C ASP A 33 28.26 -20.11 -9.23
N ILE A 34 27.22 -19.47 -8.66
CA ILE A 34 27.31 -18.18 -7.97
C ILE A 34 26.96 -18.37 -6.49
N PRO A 35 27.73 -17.79 -5.55
CA PRO A 35 27.38 -17.81 -4.13
C PRO A 35 25.99 -17.19 -3.89
N LEU A 36 25.11 -17.94 -3.21
CA LEU A 36 23.70 -17.56 -3.02
C LEU A 36 23.56 -16.16 -2.41
N ASN A 37 24.34 -15.85 -1.37
CA ASN A 37 24.32 -14.54 -0.70
C ASN A 37 24.60 -13.36 -1.66
N ILE A 38 25.46 -13.55 -2.66
CA ILE A 38 25.75 -12.52 -3.67
C ILE A 38 24.57 -12.40 -4.63
N MET A 39 24.00 -13.54 -5.05
CA MET A 39 22.83 -13.58 -5.91
C MET A 39 21.63 -12.90 -5.25
N ASP A 40 21.30 -13.27 -4.02
CA ASP A 40 20.18 -12.72 -3.26
C ASP A 40 20.32 -11.21 -3.10
N THR A 41 21.50 -10.74 -2.67
CA THR A 41 21.78 -9.31 -2.51
C THR A 41 21.68 -8.56 -3.84
N TYR A 42 22.26 -9.11 -4.91
CA TYR A 42 22.24 -8.50 -6.23
C TYR A 42 20.81 -8.42 -6.78
N CYS A 43 20.07 -9.52 -6.74
CA CYS A 43 18.71 -9.61 -7.25
C CYS A 43 17.72 -8.80 -6.43
N TRP A 44 17.94 -8.69 -5.12
CA TRP A 44 17.19 -7.75 -4.30
C TRP A 44 17.42 -6.33 -4.78
N ILE A 45 18.68 -5.88 -4.94
CA ILE A 45 19.02 -4.48 -5.29
C ILE A 45 18.62 -4.12 -6.73
N TYR A 46 19.01 -4.95 -7.71
CA TYR A 46 18.76 -4.71 -9.14
C TYR A 46 17.35 -5.09 -9.59
N SER A 47 16.59 -5.71 -8.69
CA SER A 47 15.21 -6.20 -8.88
C SER A 47 15.10 -7.44 -9.74
N THR A 48 13.99 -8.14 -9.54
CA THR A 48 13.62 -9.33 -10.31
C THR A 48 12.50 -9.02 -11.30
N PHE A 49 12.23 -9.95 -12.20
CA PHE A 49 11.23 -9.76 -13.25
C PHE A 49 10.43 -11.02 -13.56
N THR A 50 9.29 -10.83 -14.22
CA THR A 50 8.50 -11.89 -14.86
C THR A 50 8.27 -11.57 -16.33
N ILE A 51 7.86 -12.58 -17.09
CA ILE A 51 7.51 -12.47 -18.51
C ILE A 51 5.99 -12.56 -18.61
N PRO A 52 5.27 -11.43 -18.80
CA PRO A 52 3.81 -11.41 -18.79
C PRO A 52 3.18 -12.31 -19.87
N ASN A 53 3.84 -12.44 -21.03
CA ASN A 53 3.38 -13.26 -22.14
C ASN A 53 3.49 -14.79 -21.88
N ARG A 54 3.99 -15.20 -20.71
CA ARG A 54 4.24 -16.60 -20.33
C ARG A 54 3.63 -16.94 -18.97
N LEU A 55 2.44 -16.41 -18.68
CA LEU A 55 1.68 -16.69 -17.46
C LEU A 55 0.87 -18.00 -17.54
N THR A 56 0.55 -18.48 -18.75
CA THR A 56 -0.26 -19.67 -19.00
C THR A 56 0.57 -20.94 -19.17
N GLY A 57 0.11 -22.05 -18.59
CA GLY A 57 0.71 -23.39 -18.76
C GLY A 57 0.51 -24.26 -17.53
N ARG A 58 0.59 -25.59 -17.68
CA ARG A 58 0.50 -26.50 -16.53
C ARG A 58 1.81 -26.47 -15.74
N VAL A 59 1.75 -26.00 -14.50
CA VAL A 59 2.91 -25.94 -13.59
C VAL A 59 3.48 -27.34 -13.37
N GLY A 60 4.79 -27.48 -13.57
CA GLY A 60 5.51 -28.76 -13.46
C GLY A 60 5.50 -29.63 -14.73
N GLN A 61 4.77 -29.23 -15.77
CA GLN A 61 4.77 -29.88 -17.08
C GLN A 61 5.25 -28.93 -18.19
N ASP A 62 4.52 -27.82 -18.38
CA ASP A 62 4.80 -26.84 -19.46
C ASP A 62 5.64 -25.65 -18.97
N ILE A 63 5.45 -25.26 -17.70
CA ILE A 63 6.12 -24.11 -17.07
C ILE A 63 6.55 -24.44 -15.64
N ALA A 64 7.64 -23.84 -15.17
CA ALA A 64 8.10 -24.02 -13.79
C ALA A 64 7.21 -23.27 -12.79
N GLN A 65 6.87 -22.01 -13.12
CA GLN A 65 5.95 -21.12 -12.42
C GLN A 65 5.39 -20.10 -13.42
N PRO A 66 4.20 -19.51 -13.19
CA PRO A 66 3.66 -18.45 -14.04
C PRO A 66 4.64 -17.29 -14.20
N GLY A 67 4.92 -16.87 -15.43
CA GLY A 67 5.81 -15.75 -15.73
C GLY A 67 7.31 -16.07 -15.61
N VAL A 68 7.67 -17.31 -15.28
CA VAL A 68 9.05 -17.81 -15.23
C VAL A 68 9.28 -18.73 -16.42
N ALA A 69 9.88 -18.17 -17.48
CA ALA A 69 10.25 -18.90 -18.68
C ALA A 69 11.61 -18.44 -19.22
N SER A 70 12.14 -19.17 -20.20
CA SER A 70 13.23 -18.64 -21.02
C SER A 70 12.72 -17.44 -21.82
N HIS A 71 13.50 -16.36 -21.88
CA HIS A 71 13.17 -15.16 -22.66
C HIS A 71 14.30 -14.81 -23.60
N VAL A 72 13.95 -14.18 -24.71
CA VAL A 72 14.91 -13.63 -25.66
C VAL A 72 14.86 -12.11 -25.58
N ASP A 73 16.01 -11.52 -25.23
CA ASP A 73 16.19 -10.07 -25.18
C ASP A 73 15.70 -9.42 -26.49
N GLY A 74 14.78 -8.47 -26.37
CA GLY A 74 14.22 -7.71 -27.49
C GLY A 74 13.05 -8.35 -28.23
N LYS A 75 12.65 -9.59 -27.87
CA LYS A 75 11.42 -10.22 -28.39
C LYS A 75 10.33 -10.34 -27.33
N ASP A 76 10.71 -10.71 -26.12
CA ASP A 76 9.80 -10.88 -25.01
C ASP A 76 9.75 -9.60 -24.15
N GLU A 77 8.55 -9.23 -23.72
CA GLU A 77 8.36 -8.15 -22.75
C GLU A 77 8.70 -8.65 -21.34
N VAL A 78 9.40 -7.81 -20.58
CA VAL A 78 9.87 -8.11 -19.23
C VAL A 78 9.28 -7.10 -18.25
N LYS A 79 8.59 -7.59 -17.23
CA LYS A 79 8.01 -6.76 -16.16
C LYS A 79 8.85 -6.87 -14.90
N TYR A 80 9.44 -5.75 -14.47
CA TYR A 80 10.29 -5.68 -13.28
C TYR A 80 9.48 -5.37 -12.02
N HIS A 81 9.72 -6.11 -10.95
CA HIS A 81 8.98 -6.01 -9.69
C HIS A 81 9.73 -5.16 -8.66
N LYS A 82 10.01 -3.91 -9.02
CA LYS A 82 10.77 -2.96 -8.18
C LYS A 82 9.99 -2.51 -6.94
N TYR A 83 8.67 -2.49 -7.02
CA TYR A 83 7.81 -1.92 -6.01
C TYR A 83 7.95 -2.62 -4.65
N TYR A 84 8.33 -3.91 -4.60
CA TYR A 84 8.55 -4.65 -3.35
C TYR A 84 9.48 -3.91 -2.38
N GLN A 85 10.59 -3.36 -2.85
CA GLN A 85 11.52 -2.59 -2.02
C GLN A 85 10.89 -1.34 -1.39
N TRP A 86 9.86 -0.77 -2.03
CA TRP A 86 9.28 0.52 -1.68
C TRP A 86 7.93 0.41 -0.96
N VAL A 87 7.37 -0.80 -0.83
CA VAL A 87 6.04 -1.03 -0.20
C VAL A 87 5.99 -0.46 1.22
N CYS A 88 7.04 -0.66 2.03
CA CYS A 88 7.06 -0.16 3.41
C CYS A 88 6.95 1.38 3.47
N PHE A 89 7.67 2.08 2.61
CA PHE A 89 7.65 3.53 2.49
C PHE A 89 6.33 4.05 1.92
N ALA A 90 5.78 3.36 0.91
CA ALA A 90 4.48 3.67 0.36
C ALA A 90 3.41 3.61 1.45
N LEU A 91 3.28 2.48 2.16
CA LEU A 91 2.31 2.31 3.25
C LEU A 91 2.45 3.36 4.35
N PHE A 92 3.69 3.71 4.72
CA PHE A 92 3.95 4.75 5.71
C PHE A 92 3.50 6.14 5.23
N PHE A 93 3.81 6.49 3.98
CA PHE A 93 3.37 7.73 3.36
C PHE A 93 1.85 7.80 3.24
N GLN A 94 1.19 6.70 2.87
CA GLN A 94 -0.27 6.61 2.86
C GLN A 94 -0.86 6.86 4.25
N ALA A 95 -0.28 6.26 5.29
CA ALA A 95 -0.71 6.50 6.67
C ALA A 95 -0.62 7.98 7.06
N MET A 96 0.45 8.67 6.67
CA MET A 96 0.58 10.12 6.89
C MET A 96 -0.51 10.90 6.17
N LEU A 97 -0.72 10.63 4.88
CA LEU A 97 -1.72 11.33 4.08
C LEU A 97 -3.15 11.15 4.63
N PHE A 98 -3.51 9.95 5.09
CA PHE A 98 -4.80 9.72 5.79
C PHE A 98 -4.91 10.44 7.14
N TYR A 99 -3.79 10.80 7.77
CA TYR A 99 -3.78 11.57 9.00
C TYR A 99 -3.90 13.09 8.79
N VAL A 100 -3.48 13.61 7.62
CA VAL A 100 -3.45 15.06 7.32
C VAL A 100 -4.81 15.74 7.50
N PRO A 101 -5.94 15.27 6.92
CA PRO A 101 -7.23 15.94 7.08
C PRO A 101 -7.67 16.04 8.53
N ARG A 102 -7.37 15.00 9.34
CA ARG A 102 -7.67 14.99 10.77
C ARG A 102 -6.79 15.99 11.52
N TYR A 103 -5.50 16.04 11.22
CA TYR A 103 -4.58 16.98 11.85
C TYR A 103 -5.01 18.42 11.58
N LEU A 104 -5.35 18.74 10.33
CA LEU A 104 -5.87 20.06 9.93
C LEU A 104 -7.16 20.39 10.67
N TRP A 105 -8.13 19.48 10.69
CA TRP A 105 -9.39 19.69 11.43
C TRP A 105 -9.13 19.98 12.90
N LYS A 106 -8.30 19.18 13.56
CA LYS A 106 -8.03 19.35 15.00
C LYS A 106 -7.32 20.68 15.30
N SER A 107 -6.44 21.12 14.40
CA SER A 107 -5.77 22.43 14.48
C SER A 107 -6.77 23.58 14.30
N TRP A 108 -7.67 23.48 13.30
CA TRP A 108 -8.67 24.52 13.01
C TRP A 108 -9.83 24.58 13.99
N GLU A 109 -10.25 23.43 14.54
CA GLU A 109 -11.33 23.34 15.52
C GLU A 109 -10.91 23.97 16.86
N GLY A 110 -9.63 23.86 17.22
CA GLY A 110 -9.07 24.48 18.43
C GLY A 110 -9.72 24.00 19.74
N GLY A 111 -10.38 22.84 19.73
CA GLY A 111 -11.07 22.31 20.91
C GLY A 111 -12.38 23.02 21.26
N ARG A 112 -12.96 23.81 20.35
CA ARG A 112 -14.23 24.51 20.57
C ARG A 112 -15.38 23.58 20.96
N ILE A 113 -15.52 22.40 20.35
CA ILE A 113 -16.58 21.45 20.74
C ILE A 113 -16.33 20.95 22.16
N LYS A 114 -15.08 20.62 22.51
CA LYS A 114 -14.74 20.18 23.87
C LYS A 114 -15.07 21.24 24.92
N MET A 115 -14.82 22.52 24.60
CA MET A 115 -15.21 23.65 25.46
C MET A 115 -16.73 23.79 25.57
N LEU A 116 -17.47 23.69 24.44
CA LEU A 116 -18.93 23.80 24.45
C LEU A 116 -19.63 22.68 25.20
N VAL A 117 -19.07 21.47 25.16
CA VAL A 117 -19.62 20.33 25.90
C VAL A 117 -19.50 20.53 27.42
N LEU A 118 -18.56 21.36 27.92
CA LEU A 118 -18.50 21.80 29.34
C LEU A 118 -18.68 20.65 30.35
N ASP A 119 -18.20 19.45 30.02
CA ASP A 119 -18.43 18.22 30.79
C ASP A 119 -19.90 17.92 31.15
N LEU A 120 -20.88 18.43 30.39
CA LEU A 120 -22.30 18.04 30.51
C LEU A 120 -22.50 16.53 30.28
N ASN A 121 -21.55 15.88 29.60
CA ASN A 121 -21.55 14.45 29.36
C ASN A 121 -21.13 13.63 30.60
N CYS A 122 -20.73 14.25 31.71
CA CYS A 122 -20.41 13.55 32.95
C CYS A 122 -21.69 13.23 33.75
N PRO A 123 -21.98 11.95 34.03
CA PRO A 123 -23.21 11.55 34.74
C PRO A 123 -23.23 11.96 36.22
N ILE A 124 -22.08 12.32 36.80
CA ILE A 124 -21.87 12.60 38.24
C ILE A 124 -22.10 14.10 38.57
N VAL A 125 -22.47 14.93 37.59
CA VAL A 125 -22.61 16.38 37.81
C VAL A 125 -23.96 16.70 38.48
N ASN A 126 -23.92 17.49 39.56
CA ASN A 126 -25.12 18.00 40.25
C ASN A 126 -26.07 18.75 39.29
N GLU A 127 -27.38 18.62 39.51
CA GLU A 127 -28.41 19.23 38.65
C GLU A 127 -28.33 20.76 38.60
N GLU A 128 -27.97 21.44 39.69
CA GLU A 128 -27.72 22.89 39.69
C GLU A 128 -26.57 23.29 38.75
N CYS A 129 -25.44 22.58 38.84
CA CYS A 129 -24.30 22.79 37.94
C CYS A 129 -24.67 22.53 36.46
N LYS A 130 -25.55 21.57 36.17
CA LYS A 130 -26.05 21.35 34.81
C LYS A 130 -26.91 22.53 34.33
N ALA A 131 -27.76 23.09 35.19
CA ALA A 131 -28.61 24.22 34.85
C ALA A 131 -27.78 25.47 34.50
N ASP A 132 -26.76 25.78 35.29
CA ASP A 132 -25.86 26.92 35.03
C ASP A 132 -25.09 26.77 33.72
N ARG A 133 -24.52 25.57 33.47
CA ARG A 133 -23.80 25.30 32.23
C ARG A 133 -24.70 25.34 31.01
N LYS A 134 -25.95 24.84 31.10
CA LYS A 134 -26.95 24.98 30.03
C LYS A 134 -27.25 26.46 29.72
N LYS A 135 -27.39 27.30 30.75
CA LYS A 135 -27.65 28.73 30.59
C LYS A 135 -26.50 29.43 29.86
N LEU A 136 -25.25 29.15 30.23
CA LEU A 136 -24.05 29.64 29.53
C LEU A 136 -24.01 29.20 28.06
N LEU A 137 -24.42 27.96 27.79
CA LEU A 137 -24.47 27.40 26.44
C LEU A 137 -25.49 28.12 25.57
N VAL A 138 -26.70 28.35 26.10
CA VAL A 138 -27.76 29.11 25.42
C VAL A 138 -27.27 30.53 25.13
N ASP A 139 -26.71 31.22 26.13
CA ASP A 139 -26.20 32.59 26.00
C ASP A 139 -25.10 32.72 24.94
N TYR A 140 -24.21 31.72 24.89
CA TYR A 140 -23.18 31.62 23.86
C TYR A 140 -23.78 31.50 22.44
N PHE A 141 -24.77 30.63 22.26
CA PHE A 141 -25.40 30.42 20.94
C PHE A 141 -26.24 31.61 20.50
N THR A 142 -26.98 32.26 21.41
CA THR A 142 -27.75 33.48 21.08
C THR A 142 -26.83 34.64 20.71
N THR A 143 -25.68 34.78 21.36
CA THR A 143 -24.73 35.87 21.09
C THR A 143 -23.90 35.64 19.81
N ASN A 144 -23.64 34.38 19.45
CA ASN A 144 -22.75 34.03 18.32
C ASN A 144 -23.46 33.45 17.09
N LEU A 145 -24.79 33.46 17.03
CA LEU A 145 -25.64 32.74 16.06
C LEU A 145 -25.18 32.83 14.58
N HIS A 146 -24.58 33.95 14.16
CA HIS A 146 -24.14 34.18 12.78
C HIS A 146 -22.62 34.05 12.53
N MET A 147 -21.82 33.81 13.57
CA MET A 147 -20.35 33.70 13.48
C MET A 147 -19.86 32.26 13.23
N GLN A 148 -20.75 31.26 13.23
CA GLN A 148 -20.40 29.85 12.98
C GLN A 148 -20.14 29.51 11.51
N ASN A 149 -20.45 30.37 10.53
CA ASN A 149 -20.29 30.06 9.10
C ASN A 149 -18.85 29.69 8.72
N PHE A 150 -17.87 30.37 9.32
CA PHE A 150 -16.45 30.08 9.07
C PHE A 150 -16.01 28.73 9.65
N TYR A 151 -16.61 28.31 10.77
CA TYR A 151 -16.40 27.00 11.35
C TYR A 151 -16.98 25.90 10.45
N ALA A 152 -18.20 26.09 9.95
CA ALA A 152 -18.84 25.16 9.01
C ALA A 152 -18.03 25.04 7.70
N PHE A 153 -17.54 26.16 7.16
CA PHE A 153 -16.72 26.16 5.95
C PHE A 153 -15.42 25.35 6.12
N ARG A 154 -14.72 25.53 7.24
CA ARG A 154 -13.52 24.73 7.59
C ARG A 154 -13.84 23.25 7.69
N PHE A 155 -14.99 22.89 8.24
CA PHE A 155 -15.43 21.51 8.33
C PHE A 155 -15.65 20.89 6.93
N PHE A 156 -16.41 21.58 6.07
CA PHE A 156 -16.65 21.12 4.70
C PHE A 156 -15.36 21.01 3.88
N ILE A 157 -14.40 21.92 4.08
CA ILE A 157 -13.06 21.78 3.47
C ILE A 157 -12.38 20.49 3.92
N CYS A 158 -12.38 20.19 5.23
CA CYS A 158 -11.78 18.96 5.73
C CYS A 158 -12.46 17.70 5.18
N GLU A 159 -13.79 17.70 5.04
CA GLU A 159 -14.51 16.59 4.43
C GLU A 159 -14.21 16.45 2.93
N PHE A 160 -14.13 17.56 2.20
CA PHE A 160 -13.70 17.54 0.80
C PHE A 160 -12.25 17.03 0.67
N LEU A 161 -11.34 17.45 1.55
CA LEU A 161 -9.97 16.96 1.59
C LEU A 161 -9.89 15.45 1.89
N ASN A 162 -10.78 14.92 2.75
CA ASN A 162 -10.86 13.46 2.95
C ASN A 162 -11.23 12.74 1.65
N PHE A 163 -12.23 13.25 0.93
CA PHE A 163 -12.63 12.67 -0.35
C PHE A 163 -11.51 12.73 -1.39
N VAL A 164 -10.89 13.90 -1.57
CA VAL A 164 -9.74 14.07 -2.46
C VAL A 164 -8.59 13.15 -2.09
N ASN A 165 -8.32 12.99 -0.78
CA ASN A 165 -7.28 12.07 -0.32
C ASN A 165 -7.61 10.62 -0.69
N VAL A 166 -8.85 10.15 -0.46
CA VAL A 166 -9.24 8.77 -0.85
C VAL A 166 -9.05 8.55 -2.35
N VAL A 167 -9.50 9.49 -3.19
CA VAL A 167 -9.33 9.40 -4.65
C VAL A 167 -7.84 9.40 -5.02
N GLY A 168 -7.05 10.30 -4.44
CA GLY A 168 -5.60 10.36 -4.65
C GLY A 168 -4.88 9.07 -4.24
N GLN A 169 -5.34 8.40 -3.18
CA GLN A 169 -4.78 7.13 -2.72
C GLN A 169 -5.02 5.99 -3.72
N ILE A 170 -6.19 5.96 -4.37
CA ILE A 170 -6.48 4.98 -5.43
C ILE A 170 -5.52 5.18 -6.60
N PHE A 171 -5.36 6.41 -7.09
CA PHE A 171 -4.42 6.72 -8.16
C PHE A 171 -2.97 6.48 -7.77
N PHE A 172 -2.59 6.77 -6.53
CA PHE A 172 -1.25 6.50 -6.01
C PHE A 172 -0.96 4.98 -6.04
N MET A 173 -1.90 4.15 -5.60
CA MET A 173 -1.73 2.69 -5.63
C MET A 173 -1.71 2.13 -7.05
N ASP A 174 -2.52 2.69 -7.96
CA ASP A 174 -2.52 2.31 -9.36
C ASP A 174 -1.19 2.65 -10.03
N PHE A 175 -0.66 3.86 -9.82
CA PHE A 175 0.66 4.24 -10.29
C PHE A 175 1.78 3.38 -9.66
N PHE A 176 1.67 3.05 -8.37
CA PHE A 176 2.66 2.25 -7.65
C PHE A 176 2.74 0.79 -8.14
N LEU A 177 1.63 0.23 -8.63
CA LEU A 177 1.53 -1.14 -9.14
C LEU A 177 1.53 -1.20 -10.68
N ASP A 178 2.11 -0.20 -11.36
CA ASP A 178 2.19 -0.10 -12.82
C ASP A 178 0.83 -0.23 -13.55
N GLY A 179 -0.22 0.39 -13.00
CA GLY A 179 -1.56 0.46 -13.60
C GLY A 179 -2.45 -0.76 -13.38
N GLU A 180 -2.00 -1.73 -12.57
CA GLU A 180 -2.73 -2.98 -12.35
C GLU A 180 -3.83 -2.86 -11.29
N PHE A 181 -3.75 -1.89 -10.38
CA PHE A 181 -4.64 -1.81 -9.20
C PHE A 181 -6.10 -1.57 -9.59
N SER A 182 -6.33 -0.71 -10.58
CA SER A 182 -7.67 -0.28 -11.02
C SER A 182 -8.48 -1.43 -11.61
N THR A 183 -7.85 -2.34 -12.35
CA THR A 183 -8.53 -3.50 -12.96
C THR A 183 -8.53 -4.72 -12.06
N TYR A 184 -7.59 -4.81 -11.10
CA TYR A 184 -7.37 -5.97 -10.24
C TYR A 184 -8.65 -6.51 -9.60
N GLY A 185 -9.49 -5.64 -9.01
CA GLY A 185 -10.72 -6.07 -8.36
C GLY A 185 -11.72 -6.76 -9.30
N SER A 186 -11.87 -6.23 -10.51
CA SER A 186 -12.73 -6.84 -11.53
C SER A 186 -12.12 -8.10 -12.13
N ASP A 187 -10.79 -8.15 -12.27
CA ASP A 187 -10.07 -9.31 -12.79
C ASP A 187 -10.16 -10.50 -11.82
N VAL A 188 -10.08 -10.24 -10.51
CA VAL A 188 -10.28 -11.26 -9.46
C VAL A 188 -11.69 -11.83 -9.47
N LEU A 189 -12.72 -10.99 -9.67
CA LEU A 189 -14.11 -11.46 -9.74
C LEU A 189 -14.36 -12.35 -10.98
N LYS A 190 -13.85 -11.93 -12.14
CA LYS A 190 -13.91 -12.73 -13.38
C LYS A 190 -13.17 -14.06 -13.24
N PHE A 191 -12.01 -14.05 -12.58
CA PHE A 191 -11.21 -15.24 -12.29
C PHE A 191 -11.95 -16.29 -11.46
N THR A 192 -12.88 -15.89 -10.59
CA THR A 192 -13.71 -16.84 -9.83
C THR A 192 -14.74 -17.58 -10.68
N GLU A 193 -15.10 -17.05 -11.86
CA GLU A 193 -16.13 -17.60 -12.75
C GLU A 193 -15.55 -18.42 -13.91
N LEU A 194 -14.24 -18.34 -14.15
CA LEU A 194 -13.55 -19.05 -15.25
C LEU A 194 -13.23 -20.52 -14.91
N GLU A 195 -13.24 -21.36 -15.94
CA GLU A 195 -12.85 -22.78 -15.82
C GLU A 195 -11.35 -22.91 -15.48
N PRO A 196 -10.94 -23.95 -14.72
CA PRO A 196 -9.57 -24.09 -14.21
C PRO A 196 -8.46 -24.10 -15.27
N GLU A 197 -8.77 -24.49 -16.52
CA GLU A 197 -7.79 -24.63 -17.60
C GLU A 197 -7.45 -23.31 -18.31
N GLU A 198 -8.35 -22.32 -18.28
CA GLU A 198 -8.16 -20.97 -18.85
C GLU A 198 -7.82 -19.92 -17.79
N ARG A 199 -7.54 -20.39 -16.56
CA ARG A 199 -7.50 -19.56 -15.37
C ARG A 199 -6.14 -18.86 -15.21
N GLU A 200 -6.01 -17.64 -15.73
CA GLU A 200 -4.88 -16.76 -15.38
C GLU A 200 -5.10 -16.15 -13.99
N ASP A 201 -4.21 -16.47 -13.04
CA ASP A 201 -4.26 -15.89 -11.70
C ASP A 201 -3.79 -14.42 -11.74
N PRO A 202 -4.68 -13.42 -11.51
CA PRO A 202 -4.27 -12.03 -11.47
C PRO A 202 -3.26 -11.76 -10.34
N MET A 203 -3.25 -12.59 -9.28
CA MET A 203 -2.23 -12.52 -8.25
C MET A 203 -0.85 -12.88 -8.79
N ALA A 204 -0.73 -13.84 -9.72
CA ALA A 204 0.55 -14.20 -10.31
C ALA A 204 1.10 -13.12 -11.26
N ARG A 205 0.22 -12.31 -11.87
CA ARG A 205 0.60 -11.17 -12.72
C ARG A 205 1.08 -9.97 -11.91
N VAL A 206 0.34 -9.63 -10.84
CA VAL A 206 0.59 -8.42 -10.04
C VAL A 206 1.54 -8.69 -8.88
N PHE A 207 1.41 -9.82 -8.20
CA PHE A 207 2.15 -10.19 -6.98
C PHE A 207 2.81 -11.58 -7.13
N PRO A 208 3.77 -11.74 -8.07
CA PRO A 208 4.39 -13.04 -8.31
C PRO A 208 5.14 -13.54 -7.07
N LYS A 209 4.94 -14.81 -6.73
CA LYS A 209 5.68 -15.48 -5.64
C LYS A 209 7.09 -15.89 -6.06
N VAL A 210 7.29 -16.08 -7.36
CA VAL A 210 8.54 -16.53 -7.95
C VAL A 210 8.85 -15.69 -9.18
N THR A 211 10.11 -15.26 -9.29
CA THR A 211 10.57 -14.31 -10.31
C THR A 211 11.94 -14.74 -10.85
N LYS A 212 12.33 -14.19 -12.00
CA LYS A 212 13.66 -14.37 -12.58
C LYS A 212 14.58 -13.21 -12.24
N CYS A 213 15.87 -13.52 -12.17
CA CYS A 213 16.93 -12.53 -12.06
C CYS A 213 18.14 -12.97 -12.90
N THR A 214 18.76 -12.05 -13.63
CA THR A 214 19.93 -12.34 -14.45
C THR A 214 21.15 -11.62 -13.90
N PHE A 215 22.11 -12.39 -13.40
CA PHE A 215 23.39 -11.91 -12.91
C PHE A 215 24.44 -11.92 -14.04
N HIS A 216 25.15 -10.81 -14.20
CA HIS A 216 26.17 -10.64 -15.23
C HIS A 216 27.56 -10.67 -14.60
N LYS A 217 28.35 -11.68 -14.95
CA LYS A 217 29.73 -11.85 -14.48
C LYS A 217 30.71 -11.67 -15.62
N TYR A 218 31.83 -11.00 -15.37
CA TYR A 218 32.93 -10.93 -16.33
C TYR A 218 33.85 -12.14 -16.19
N GLY A 219 34.02 -12.88 -17.28
CA GLY A 219 34.96 -14.00 -17.35
C GLY A 219 36.41 -13.54 -17.53
N PRO A 220 37.40 -14.44 -17.38
CA PRO A 220 38.83 -14.12 -17.54
C PRO A 220 39.19 -13.54 -18.92
N SER A 221 38.41 -13.89 -19.95
CA SER A 221 38.56 -13.37 -21.32
C SER A 221 37.93 -11.97 -21.52
N GLY A 222 37.34 -11.36 -20.48
CA GLY A 222 36.62 -10.09 -20.57
C GLY A 222 35.21 -10.19 -21.17
N SER A 223 34.75 -11.40 -21.55
CA SER A 223 33.40 -11.63 -22.04
C SER A 223 32.38 -11.69 -20.89
N VAL A 224 31.18 -11.14 -21.10
CA VAL A 224 30.07 -11.22 -20.14
C VAL A 224 29.45 -12.62 -20.17
N GLN A 225 29.35 -13.24 -19.01
CA GLN A 225 28.62 -14.49 -18.78
C GLN A 225 27.33 -14.18 -18.02
N LYS A 226 26.21 -14.72 -18.50
CA LYS A 226 24.88 -14.56 -17.90
C LYS A 226 24.55 -15.77 -17.04
N PHE A 227 24.11 -15.52 -15.80
CA PHE A 227 23.62 -16.52 -14.87
C PHE A 227 22.17 -16.19 -14.53
N ASP A 228 21.23 -17.05 -14.94
CA ASP A 228 19.81 -16.88 -14.62
C ASP A 228 19.50 -17.60 -13.31
N GLY A 229 18.98 -16.85 -12.33
CA GLY A 229 18.47 -17.41 -11.08
C GLY A 229 16.95 -17.38 -11.02
N LEU A 230 16.40 -18.35 -10.30
CA LEU A 230 15.00 -18.40 -9.90
C LEU A 230 14.90 -17.90 -8.46
N CYS A 231 14.13 -16.83 -8.22
CA CYS A 231 14.05 -16.22 -6.90
C CYS A 231 12.63 -16.25 -6.35
N VAL A 232 12.49 -16.71 -5.11
CA VAL A 232 11.25 -16.71 -4.34
C VAL A 232 11.18 -15.41 -3.56
N LEU A 233 10.06 -14.70 -3.71
CA LEU A 233 9.79 -13.47 -2.97
C LEU A 233 9.01 -13.83 -1.69
N PRO A 234 9.51 -13.46 -0.50
CA PRO A 234 8.78 -13.58 0.75
C PRO A 234 7.66 -12.53 0.75
N LEU A 235 6.43 -13.02 0.63
CA LEU A 235 5.21 -12.23 0.86
C LEU A 235 4.98 -12.04 2.37
#